data_AF-A0A2N6SKT0-F1
#
_entry.id   AF-A0A2N6SKT0-F1
#
_cell.length_a   1.000
_cell.length_b   1.000
_cell.length_c   1.000
_cell.angle_alpha   90.00
_cell.angle_beta   90.00
_cell.angle_gamma   90.00
#
_symmetry.space_group_name_H-M   'P 1'
#
loop_
_entity.id
_entity.type
_entity.pdbx_description
1 polymer ?
#
loop_
_entity_poly.entity_id
_entity_poly.type
_entity_poly.pdbx_seq_one_letter_code
_entity_poly.pdbx_strand_id
1 'polypeptide(L)'
;MRDQYDGDEERGFKFVKKYLTLNRSELFFTDKVICIEGDTERILMPMMMLKVDNNIRETSEHMPLLSQNISIIEVGAHSHIFIPLFKFLGIKVLIITDIDAAKKTNGRYEKEKPLNAEHTSNASIRHFFEGTDLEESENQFTELVGKEESEKIKDNIRIAYQIPEPDDEDEYQASSFEDAFISLNKNFILRNREGLYNYGALKKIKEDEIEDIYEFSLDRL
;
A
#
# COMPACT_ATOMS: atom_id res chain seq x y z
N MET A 1 5.14 -13.84 22.82
CA MET A 1 4.67 -13.78 21.42
C MET A 1 3.32 -14.49 21.25
N ARG A 2 3.13 -15.76 21.65
CA ARG A 2 1.81 -16.41 21.56
C ARG A 2 0.73 -15.67 22.36
N ASP A 3 1.06 -15.20 23.55
CA ASP A 3 0.14 -14.45 24.43
C ASP A 3 -0.24 -13.05 23.90
N GLN A 4 0.36 -12.62 22.77
CA GLN A 4 -0.03 -11.40 22.04
C GLN A 4 -1.07 -11.69 20.95
N TYR A 5 -1.56 -12.92 20.86
CA TYR A 5 -2.55 -13.39 19.89
C TYR A 5 -3.58 -14.28 20.62
N ASP A 6 -4.40 -13.68 21.47
CA ASP A 6 -5.43 -14.38 22.25
C ASP A 6 -6.82 -14.27 21.59
N GLY A 7 -7.72 -15.21 21.92
CA GLY A 7 -9.10 -15.22 21.40
C GLY A 7 -9.17 -15.35 19.87
N ASP A 8 -9.86 -14.41 19.21
CA ASP A 8 -10.06 -14.40 17.74
C ASP A 8 -8.74 -14.21 16.95
N GLU A 9 -7.67 -13.78 17.61
CA GLU A 9 -6.34 -13.58 17.02
C GLU A 9 -5.53 -14.88 16.84
N GLU A 10 -6.04 -16.03 17.30
CA GLU A 10 -5.38 -17.34 17.11
C GLU A 10 -5.19 -17.67 15.61
N ARG A 11 -6.09 -17.17 14.75
CA ARG A 11 -5.95 -17.27 13.29
C ARG A 11 -4.78 -16.44 12.77
N GLY A 12 -4.59 -15.24 13.31
CA GLY A 12 -3.44 -14.38 13.01
C GLY A 12 -2.13 -15.06 13.39
N PHE A 13 -2.06 -15.67 14.58
CA PHE A 13 -0.88 -16.43 14.99
C PHE A 13 -0.58 -17.62 14.06
N LYS A 14 -1.61 -18.34 13.59
CA LYS A 14 -1.43 -19.42 12.60
C LYS A 14 -0.86 -18.87 11.29
N PHE A 15 -1.29 -17.68 10.85
CA PHE A 15 -0.76 -17.02 9.66
C PHE A 15 0.72 -16.66 9.83
N VAL A 16 1.07 -15.96 10.92
CA VAL A 16 2.47 -15.60 11.24
C VAL A 16 3.35 -16.85 11.35
N LYS A 17 2.87 -17.89 12.02
CA LYS A 17 3.60 -19.17 12.15
C LYS A 17 3.82 -19.84 10.79
N LYS A 18 2.81 -19.82 9.91
CA LYS A 18 2.91 -20.38 8.55
C LYS A 18 3.92 -19.57 7.73
N TYR A 19 3.86 -18.25 7.79
CA TYR A 19 4.82 -17.37 7.14
C TYR A 19 6.25 -17.68 7.61
N LEU A 20 6.49 -17.65 8.92
CA LEU A 20 7.78 -17.97 9.50
C LEU A 20 8.25 -19.38 9.15
N THR A 21 7.34 -20.34 8.94
CA THR A 21 7.66 -21.72 8.56
C THR A 21 8.16 -21.83 7.11
N LEU A 22 7.60 -21.04 6.21
CA LEU A 22 7.95 -21.03 4.79
C LEU A 22 9.17 -20.15 4.51
N ASN A 23 9.29 -19.02 5.20
CA ASN A 23 10.29 -17.98 4.98
C ASN A 23 11.30 -17.88 6.16
N ARG A 24 11.65 -19.04 6.76
CA ARG A 24 12.36 -19.16 8.06
C ARG A 24 13.64 -18.36 8.21
N SER A 25 14.31 -17.97 7.14
CA SER A 25 15.62 -17.30 7.20
C SER A 25 15.55 -15.79 6.98
N GLU A 26 14.62 -15.29 6.17
CA GLU A 26 14.70 -13.90 5.70
C GLU A 26 14.54 -12.88 6.83
N LEU A 27 13.49 -13.06 7.63
CA LEU A 27 13.11 -12.10 8.67
C LEU A 27 14.03 -12.07 9.90
N PHE A 28 14.79 -13.15 10.15
CA PHE A 28 15.71 -13.21 11.30
C PHE A 28 17.08 -12.61 11.00
N PHE A 29 17.46 -12.51 9.73
CA PHE A 29 18.74 -11.93 9.34
C PHE A 29 18.61 -10.52 8.76
N THR A 30 17.41 -10.07 8.41
CA THR A 30 17.21 -8.74 7.82
C THR A 30 17.42 -7.59 8.80
N ASP A 31 17.90 -6.46 8.27
CA ASP A 31 17.98 -5.21 9.03
C ASP A 31 16.65 -4.43 8.96
N LYS A 32 15.91 -4.61 7.86
CA LYS A 32 14.67 -3.86 7.57
C LYS A 32 13.66 -4.71 6.82
N VAL A 33 12.38 -4.40 6.98
CA VAL A 33 11.29 -5.08 6.29
C VAL A 33 10.44 -4.05 5.57
N ILE A 34 10.10 -4.34 4.32
CA ILE A 34 9.05 -3.65 3.58
C ILE A 34 7.88 -4.63 3.45
N CYS A 35 6.76 -4.30 4.09
CA CYS A 35 5.50 -5.01 3.94
C CYS A 35 4.73 -4.39 2.77
N ILE A 36 4.25 -5.22 1.87
CA ILE A 36 3.47 -4.82 0.69
C ILE A 36 2.17 -5.60 0.61
N GLU A 37 1.24 -5.07 -0.16
CA GLU A 37 -0.10 -5.62 -0.31
C GLU A 37 -0.18 -6.80 -1.27
N GLY A 38 0.46 -6.73 -2.45
CA GLY A 38 0.36 -7.79 -3.46
C GLY A 38 1.60 -8.03 -4.32
N ASP A 39 1.40 -8.88 -5.33
CA ASP A 39 2.44 -9.32 -6.27
C ASP A 39 2.97 -8.18 -7.15
N THR A 40 2.11 -7.22 -7.51
CA THR A 40 2.47 -6.07 -8.35
C THR A 40 3.57 -5.26 -7.68
N GLU A 41 3.38 -4.88 -6.42
CA GLU A 41 4.36 -4.14 -5.62
C GLU A 41 5.63 -4.98 -5.45
N ARG A 42 5.50 -6.29 -5.24
CA ARG A 42 6.65 -7.20 -5.05
C ARG A 42 7.57 -7.19 -6.25
N ILE A 43 7.00 -7.20 -7.45
CA ILE A 43 7.74 -7.17 -8.71
C ILE A 43 8.39 -5.79 -8.94
N LEU A 44 7.69 -4.71 -8.58
CA LEU A 44 8.14 -3.34 -8.83
C LEU A 44 9.12 -2.79 -7.80
N MET A 45 9.10 -3.30 -6.56
CA MET A 45 9.87 -2.78 -5.44
C MET A 45 11.39 -2.68 -5.74
N PRO A 46 12.05 -3.70 -6.33
CA PRO A 46 13.47 -3.58 -6.67
C PRO A 46 13.77 -2.45 -7.67
N MET A 47 12.84 -2.20 -8.61
CA MET A 47 12.97 -1.11 -9.57
C MET A 47 12.76 0.27 -8.92
N MET A 48 11.85 0.37 -7.96
CA MET A 48 11.66 1.58 -7.16
C MET A 48 12.90 1.88 -6.32
N MET A 49 13.46 0.87 -5.65
CA MET A 49 14.71 1.00 -4.89
C MET A 49 15.88 1.44 -5.80
N LEU A 50 16.03 0.84 -6.98
CA LEU A 50 17.04 1.25 -7.96
C LEU A 50 16.88 2.70 -8.40
N LYS A 51 15.64 3.16 -8.64
CA LYS A 51 15.37 4.55 -9.00
C LYS A 51 15.77 5.50 -7.88
N VAL A 52 15.47 5.16 -6.63
CA VAL A 52 15.89 5.94 -5.46
C VAL A 52 17.42 5.98 -5.37
N ASP A 53 18.08 4.83 -5.51
CA ASP A 53 19.55 4.72 -5.46
C ASP A 53 20.22 5.59 -6.54
N ASN A 54 19.67 5.65 -7.74
CA ASN A 54 20.19 6.49 -8.83
C ASN A 54 19.91 8.00 -8.63
N ASN A 55 18.83 8.34 -7.91
CA ASN A 55 18.46 9.73 -7.65
C ASN A 55 19.24 10.33 -6.46
N ILE A 56 19.71 9.47 -5.55
CA ILE A 56 20.59 9.87 -4.46
C ILE A 56 21.99 10.11 -5.04
N ARG A 57 22.46 11.36 -4.98
CA ARG A 57 23.80 11.74 -5.47
C ARG A 57 24.88 10.98 -4.69
N GLU A 58 25.97 10.60 -5.36
CA GLU A 58 27.16 9.91 -4.80
C GLU A 58 27.78 10.59 -3.55
N THR A 59 27.36 11.82 -3.22
CA THR A 59 27.83 12.59 -2.05
C THR A 59 27.18 12.21 -0.73
N SER A 60 26.15 11.35 -0.71
CA SER A 60 25.60 10.85 0.55
C SER A 60 26.42 9.66 1.05
N GLU A 61 26.77 9.62 2.34
CA GLU A 61 27.34 8.43 3.01
C GLU A 61 26.32 7.26 3.10
N HIS A 62 25.27 7.27 2.28
CA HIS A 62 24.19 6.31 2.34
C HIS A 62 24.50 5.08 1.50
N MET A 63 24.42 3.90 2.11
CA MET A 63 24.48 2.64 1.40
C MET A 63 23.24 2.53 0.47
N PRO A 64 23.40 2.20 -0.82
CA PRO A 64 22.26 1.99 -1.72
C PRO A 64 21.27 0.97 -1.15
N LEU A 65 19.97 1.23 -1.29
CA LEU A 65 18.88 0.37 -0.81
C LEU A 65 19.04 -1.07 -1.31
N LEU A 66 19.41 -1.27 -2.58
CA LEU A 66 19.63 -2.61 -3.14
C LEU A 66 20.86 -3.33 -2.59
N SER A 67 21.74 -2.61 -1.89
CA SER A 67 22.91 -3.19 -1.20
C SER A 67 22.67 -3.44 0.29
N GLN A 68 21.51 -3.04 0.81
CA GLN A 68 21.13 -3.25 2.19
C GLN A 68 20.39 -4.58 2.35
N ASN A 69 20.43 -5.14 3.55
CA ASN A 69 19.67 -6.33 3.90
C ASN A 69 18.22 -5.96 4.24
N ILE A 70 17.40 -5.86 3.19
CA ILE A 70 15.99 -5.48 3.26
C ILE A 70 15.16 -6.66 2.74
N SER A 71 14.24 -7.16 3.57
CA SER A 71 13.27 -8.20 3.17
C SER A 71 11.98 -7.55 2.69
N ILE A 72 11.45 -8.02 1.57
CA ILE A 72 10.16 -7.59 1.03
C ILE A 72 9.17 -8.71 1.26
N ILE A 73 8.08 -8.42 1.98
CA ILE A 73 7.12 -9.44 2.41
C ILE A 73 5.71 -9.05 2.00
N GLU A 74 5.00 -9.97 1.37
CA GLU A 74 3.61 -9.80 0.98
C GLU A 74 2.71 -10.21 2.15
N VAL A 75 2.00 -9.24 2.72
CA VAL A 75 1.14 -9.42 3.90
C VAL A 75 -0.32 -9.05 3.62
N GLY A 76 -0.64 -8.55 2.41
CA GLY A 76 -1.96 -8.04 2.07
C GLY A 76 -2.37 -6.84 2.94
N ALA A 77 -3.67 -6.56 2.96
CA ALA A 77 -4.30 -5.60 3.89
C ALA A 77 -4.33 -6.08 5.37
N HIS A 78 -3.47 -7.03 5.73
CA HIS A 78 -3.41 -7.67 7.05
C HIS A 78 -2.04 -7.52 7.75
N SER A 79 -1.24 -6.52 7.35
CA SER A 79 0.03 -6.19 8.01
C SER A 79 -0.05 -6.00 9.53
N HIS A 80 -1.19 -5.56 10.10
CA HIS A 80 -1.41 -5.48 11.55
C HIS A 80 -1.16 -6.80 12.29
N ILE A 81 -1.45 -7.94 11.66
CA ILE A 81 -1.23 -9.27 12.23
C ILE A 81 0.26 -9.51 12.53
N PHE A 82 1.17 -8.87 11.78
CA PHE A 82 2.61 -9.03 11.95
C PHE A 82 3.25 -8.01 12.89
N ILE A 83 2.53 -6.95 13.28
CA ILE A 83 3.06 -5.90 14.15
C ILE A 83 3.62 -6.47 15.47
N PRO A 84 2.95 -7.41 16.18
CA PRO A 84 3.52 -8.00 17.39
C PRO A 84 4.85 -8.73 17.14
N LEU A 85 5.01 -9.39 15.98
CA LEU A 85 6.25 -10.04 15.58
C LEU A 85 7.36 -8.99 15.32
N PHE A 86 7.05 -7.94 14.57
CA PHE A 86 8.04 -6.89 14.27
C PHE A 86 8.52 -6.16 15.52
N LYS A 87 7.60 -5.84 16.43
CA LYS A 87 7.92 -5.27 17.74
C LYS A 87 8.80 -6.22 18.55
N PHE A 88 8.50 -7.52 18.55
CA PHE A 88 9.31 -8.52 19.21
C PHE A 88 10.74 -8.62 18.64
N LEU A 89 10.88 -8.55 17.31
CA LEU A 89 12.19 -8.61 16.64
C LEU A 89 12.97 -7.29 16.74
N GLY A 90 12.29 -6.16 16.97
CA GLY A 90 12.92 -4.84 17.06
C GLY A 90 13.42 -4.29 15.72
N ILE A 91 13.01 -4.88 14.60
CA ILE A 91 13.44 -4.51 13.24
C ILE A 91 12.74 -3.25 12.75
N LYS A 92 13.37 -2.52 11.82
CA LYS A 92 12.75 -1.37 11.14
C LYS A 92 11.77 -1.86 10.08
N VAL A 93 10.56 -1.33 10.08
CA VAL A 93 9.49 -1.77 9.17
C VAL A 93 8.88 -0.59 8.43
N LEU A 94 8.70 -0.75 7.13
CA LEU A 94 7.84 0.09 6.29
C LEU A 94 6.65 -0.75 5.85
N ILE A 95 5.43 -0.30 6.11
CA ILE A 95 4.19 -0.88 5.60
C ILE A 95 3.72 0.00 4.44
N ILE A 96 3.51 -0.60 3.27
CA ILE A 96 2.94 0.05 2.08
C ILE A 96 1.63 -0.67 1.77
N THR A 97 0.51 0.05 1.73
CA THR A 97 -0.82 -0.52 1.53
C THR A 97 -1.75 0.49 0.87
N ASP A 98 -2.80 0.01 0.21
CA ASP A 98 -3.85 0.86 -0.31
C ASP A 98 -4.64 1.51 0.83
N ILE A 99 -5.23 2.67 0.55
CA ILE A 99 -6.06 3.37 1.55
C ILE A 99 -7.43 2.69 1.74
N ASP A 100 -7.85 1.82 0.82
CA ASP A 100 -9.16 1.16 0.78
C ASP A 100 -10.34 2.12 1.06
N ALA A 101 -10.46 3.13 0.20
CA ALA A 101 -11.52 4.13 0.22
C ALA A 101 -12.91 3.46 0.32
N ALA A 102 -13.67 3.85 1.34
CA ALA A 102 -14.94 3.21 1.65
C ALA A 102 -15.99 4.18 2.19
N LYS A 103 -17.25 3.77 2.04
CA LYS A 103 -18.40 4.36 2.70
C LYS A 103 -19.08 3.33 3.59
N LYS A 104 -19.71 3.79 4.68
CA LYS A 104 -20.39 2.89 5.63
C LYS A 104 -21.89 2.87 5.38
N THR A 105 -22.38 1.83 4.69
CA THR A 105 -23.80 1.61 4.42
C THR A 105 -24.32 0.50 5.32
N ASN A 106 -25.39 0.75 6.09
CA ASN A 106 -26.01 -0.24 6.99
C ASN A 106 -25.00 -0.95 7.94
N GLY A 107 -24.00 -0.21 8.41
CA GLY A 107 -22.96 -0.72 9.32
C GLY A 107 -21.85 -1.53 8.65
N ARG A 108 -21.86 -1.68 7.31
CA ARG A 108 -20.82 -2.36 6.55
C ARG A 108 -20.01 -1.37 5.73
N TYR A 109 -18.71 -1.63 5.60
CA TYR A 109 -17.86 -0.88 4.67
C TYR A 109 -18.06 -1.40 3.26
N GLU A 110 -18.36 -0.49 2.34
CA GLU A 110 -18.50 -0.73 0.91
C GLU A 110 -17.44 0.10 0.19
N LYS A 111 -16.77 -0.50 -0.81
CA LYS A 111 -15.74 0.19 -1.61
C LYS A 111 -16.37 1.41 -2.28
N GLU A 112 -15.67 2.53 -2.25
CA GLU A 112 -16.13 3.81 -2.78
C GLU A 112 -14.98 4.55 -3.46
N LYS A 113 -15.31 5.46 -4.38
CA LYS A 113 -14.33 6.38 -4.97
C LYS A 113 -13.70 7.23 -3.87
N PRO A 114 -12.37 7.45 -3.88
CA PRO A 114 -11.69 8.32 -2.92
C PRO A 114 -12.38 9.67 -2.69
N LEU A 115 -12.87 10.31 -3.76
CA LEU A 115 -13.61 11.58 -3.68
C LEU A 115 -14.88 11.54 -2.80
N ASN A 116 -15.54 10.40 -2.71
CA ASN A 116 -16.79 10.21 -1.97
C ASN A 116 -16.61 9.38 -0.69
N ALA A 117 -15.38 8.99 -0.37
CA ALA A 117 -15.09 8.12 0.76
C ALA A 117 -15.14 8.90 2.07
N GLU A 118 -15.68 8.25 3.09
CA GLU A 118 -15.78 8.78 4.46
C GLU A 118 -14.92 7.95 5.42
N HIS A 119 -14.51 6.76 4.98
CA HIS A 119 -13.81 5.77 5.78
C HIS A 119 -12.71 5.05 4.99
N THR A 120 -11.82 4.38 5.73
CA THR A 120 -10.98 3.31 5.19
C THR A 120 -11.55 1.95 5.61
N SER A 121 -11.62 1.01 4.68
CA SER A 121 -11.92 -0.40 5.01
C SER A 121 -10.66 -1.22 5.38
N ASN A 122 -9.46 -0.64 5.21
CA ASN A 122 -8.18 -1.26 5.53
C ASN A 122 -8.00 -1.45 7.05
N ALA A 123 -7.95 -2.71 7.49
CA ALA A 123 -7.80 -3.03 8.92
C ALA A 123 -6.43 -2.64 9.48
N SER A 124 -5.38 -2.68 8.66
CA SER A 124 -4.04 -2.31 9.10
C SER A 124 -3.86 -0.81 9.31
N ILE A 125 -4.45 0.03 8.46
CA ILE A 125 -4.47 1.48 8.68
C ILE A 125 -5.21 1.81 9.98
N ARG A 126 -6.43 1.26 10.16
CA ARG A 126 -7.19 1.48 11.40
C ARG A 126 -6.40 1.06 12.63
N HIS A 127 -5.81 -0.13 12.60
CA HIS A 127 -4.99 -0.63 13.70
C HIS A 127 -3.76 0.23 13.96
N PHE A 128 -3.08 0.69 12.91
CA PHE A 128 -1.92 1.57 13.05
C PHE A 128 -2.27 2.88 13.75
N PHE A 129 -3.47 3.42 13.53
CA PHE A 129 -3.97 4.67 14.13
C PHE A 129 -4.97 4.46 15.28
N GLU A 130 -5.07 3.25 15.85
CA GLU A 130 -5.88 3.01 17.05
C GLU A 130 -5.46 3.96 18.19
N GLY A 131 -6.46 4.52 18.90
CA GLY A 131 -6.24 5.46 19.99
C GLY A 131 -5.76 6.85 19.57
N THR A 132 -5.89 7.23 18.29
CA THR A 132 -5.73 8.61 17.82
C THR A 132 -7.08 9.23 17.45
N ASP A 133 -7.05 10.52 17.11
CA ASP A 133 -8.13 11.29 16.48
C ASP A 133 -8.85 10.61 15.31
N LEU A 134 -8.18 9.70 14.57
CA LEU A 134 -8.78 8.97 13.47
C LEU A 134 -10.01 8.14 13.90
N GLU A 135 -9.99 7.58 15.11
CA GLU A 135 -11.08 6.74 15.61
C GLU A 135 -12.35 7.56 15.90
N GLU A 136 -12.18 8.81 16.31
CA GLU A 136 -13.26 9.74 16.65
C GLU A 136 -13.69 10.63 15.48
N SER A 137 -12.93 10.62 14.37
CA SER A 137 -13.20 11.47 13.22
C SER A 137 -14.51 11.12 12.52
N GLU A 138 -15.31 12.15 12.22
CA GLU A 138 -16.53 12.03 11.39
C GLU A 138 -16.20 11.63 9.94
N ASN A 139 -15.00 11.99 9.46
CA ASN A 139 -14.49 11.57 8.16
C ASN A 139 -13.04 11.09 8.30
N GLN A 140 -12.89 9.77 8.44
CA GLN A 140 -11.59 9.13 8.59
C GLN A 140 -10.73 9.27 7.33
N PHE A 141 -11.37 9.33 6.16
CA PHE A 141 -10.65 9.42 4.90
C PHE A 141 -9.92 10.76 4.76
N THR A 142 -10.61 11.88 5.03
CA THR A 142 -10.00 13.22 5.03
C THR A 142 -8.88 13.33 6.07
N GLU A 143 -9.10 12.78 7.27
CA GLU A 143 -8.09 12.77 8.32
C GLU A 143 -6.82 12.00 7.89
N LEU A 144 -6.97 10.85 7.24
CA LEU A 144 -5.84 10.06 6.73
C LEU A 144 -5.02 10.80 5.67
N VAL A 145 -5.69 11.48 4.75
CA VAL A 145 -5.03 12.29 3.71
C VAL A 145 -4.27 13.46 4.34
N GLY A 146 -4.81 14.03 5.42
CA GLY A 146 -4.19 15.13 6.16
C GLY A 146 -3.07 14.75 7.14
N LYS A 147 -2.80 13.45 7.37
CA LYS A 147 -1.76 13.02 8.33
C LYS A 147 -0.36 13.47 7.91
N GLU A 148 0.36 14.05 8.87
CA GLU A 148 1.74 14.47 8.72
C GLU A 148 2.71 13.27 8.73
N GLU A 149 3.90 13.46 8.17
CA GLU A 149 4.93 12.42 8.07
C GLU A 149 5.34 11.83 9.43
N SER A 150 5.35 12.65 10.49
CA SER A 150 5.69 12.22 11.85
C SER A 150 4.60 11.34 12.49
N GLU A 151 3.34 11.54 12.13
CA GLU A 151 2.21 10.76 12.64
C GLU A 151 2.15 9.36 12.02
N LYS A 152 2.76 9.19 10.84
CA LYS A 152 2.86 7.92 10.12
C LYS A 152 3.98 7.01 10.67
N ILE A 153 4.60 7.38 11.79
CA ILE A 153 5.70 6.63 12.42
C ILE A 153 5.35 6.30 13.87
N LYS A 154 5.41 5.02 14.23
CA LYS A 154 5.25 4.51 15.60
C LYS A 154 6.38 3.52 15.89
N ASP A 155 7.19 3.81 16.91
CA ASP A 155 8.39 3.04 17.25
C ASP A 155 9.34 2.87 16.03
N ASN A 156 9.63 1.62 15.64
CA ASN A 156 10.43 1.27 14.48
C ASN A 156 9.58 1.00 13.22
N ILE A 157 8.29 1.34 13.23
CA ILE A 157 7.33 1.03 12.15
C ILE A 157 6.83 2.33 11.54
N ARG A 158 6.95 2.43 10.22
CA ARG A 158 6.32 3.48 9.41
C ARG A 158 5.21 2.87 8.55
N ILE A 159 4.10 3.57 8.40
CA ILE A 159 3.07 3.26 7.39
C ILE A 159 3.11 4.27 6.25
N ALA A 160 2.91 3.80 5.04
CA ALA A 160 2.68 4.58 3.84
C ALA A 160 1.45 4.00 3.17
N TYR A 161 0.56 4.88 2.75
CA TYR A 161 -0.65 4.52 2.04
C TYR A 161 -0.92 5.51 0.92
N GLN A 162 -1.80 5.13 0.01
CA GLN A 162 -2.14 5.92 -1.16
C GLN A 162 -2.65 7.32 -0.77
N ILE A 163 -2.05 8.35 -1.37
CA ILE A 163 -2.38 9.77 -1.20
C ILE A 163 -2.68 10.39 -2.58
N PRO A 164 -3.34 11.56 -2.64
CA PRO A 164 -3.49 12.31 -3.90
C PRO A 164 -2.14 12.60 -4.57
N GLU A 165 -2.11 12.57 -5.90
CA GLU A 165 -0.90 12.92 -6.66
C GLU A 165 -0.64 14.43 -6.57
N PRO A 166 0.53 14.87 -6.05
CA PRO A 166 0.77 16.28 -5.73
C PRO A 166 0.93 17.20 -6.95
N ASP A 167 1.20 16.63 -8.13
CA ASP A 167 1.42 17.37 -9.39
C ASP A 167 0.23 17.25 -10.37
N ASP A 168 -0.91 16.71 -9.93
CA ASP A 168 -2.13 16.63 -10.74
C ASP A 168 -3.01 17.88 -10.53
N GLU A 169 -3.38 18.58 -11.61
CA GLU A 169 -4.24 19.78 -11.55
C GLU A 169 -5.60 19.48 -10.91
N ASP A 170 -6.06 18.23 -11.00
CA ASP A 170 -7.33 17.75 -10.45
C ASP A 170 -7.18 17.06 -9.06
N GLU A 171 -5.97 17.02 -8.49
CA GLU A 171 -5.64 16.29 -7.24
C GLU A 171 -6.21 14.87 -7.21
N TYR A 172 -6.17 14.15 -8.34
CA TYR A 172 -6.78 12.83 -8.45
C TYR A 172 -6.15 11.86 -7.45
N GLN A 173 -6.99 11.32 -6.57
CA GLN A 173 -6.62 10.25 -5.67
C GLN A 173 -7.08 8.93 -6.25
N ALA A 174 -6.12 8.14 -6.70
CA ALA A 174 -6.37 6.79 -7.16
C ALA A 174 -6.78 5.86 -6.00
N SER A 175 -7.43 4.76 -6.35
CA SER A 175 -7.95 3.74 -5.43
C SER A 175 -7.16 2.43 -5.41
N SER A 176 -6.25 2.24 -6.38
CA SER A 176 -5.26 1.17 -6.43
C SER A 176 -4.01 1.63 -7.17
N PHE A 177 -2.97 0.78 -7.20
CA PHE A 177 -1.78 1.03 -8.02
C PHE A 177 -2.10 1.15 -9.51
N GLU A 178 -2.95 0.28 -10.05
CA GLU A 178 -3.31 0.28 -11.47
C GLU A 178 -4.08 1.54 -11.88
N ASP A 179 -4.98 2.00 -11.00
CA ASP A 179 -5.71 3.25 -11.13
C ASP A 179 -4.75 4.45 -11.22
N ALA A 180 -3.77 4.51 -10.31
CA ALA A 180 -2.72 5.55 -10.34
C ALA A 180 -1.88 5.46 -11.62
N PHE A 181 -1.49 4.24 -12.02
CA PHE A 181 -0.72 4.01 -13.23
C PHE A 181 -1.46 4.48 -14.48
N ILE A 182 -2.76 4.16 -14.61
CA ILE A 182 -3.58 4.60 -15.73
C ILE A 182 -3.73 6.11 -15.74
N SER A 183 -3.99 6.73 -14.58
CA SER A 183 -4.14 8.18 -14.48
C SER A 183 -2.90 8.90 -14.97
N LEU A 184 -1.74 8.58 -14.39
CA LEU A 184 -0.45 9.21 -14.71
C LEU A 184 0.01 8.95 -16.15
N ASN A 185 -0.42 7.84 -16.76
CA ASN A 185 0.01 7.43 -18.10
C ASN A 185 -1.12 7.49 -19.14
N LYS A 186 -2.24 8.17 -18.86
CA LYS A 186 -3.43 8.21 -19.73
C LYS A 186 -3.11 8.52 -21.18
N ASN A 187 -2.34 9.59 -21.41
CA ASN A 187 -1.92 10.01 -22.75
C ASN A 187 -1.05 8.96 -23.46
N PHE A 188 -0.14 8.31 -22.73
CA PHE A 188 0.70 7.25 -23.28
C PHE A 188 -0.14 6.02 -23.67
N ILE A 189 -1.06 5.61 -22.80
CA ILE A 189 -1.95 4.47 -23.03
C ILE A 189 -2.83 4.72 -24.26
N LEU A 190 -3.46 5.89 -24.36
CA LEU A 190 -4.32 6.25 -25.49
C LEU A 190 -3.57 6.25 -26.84
N ARG A 191 -2.33 6.75 -26.85
CA ARG A 191 -1.47 6.75 -28.06
C ARG A 191 -1.07 5.34 -28.49
N ASN A 192 -0.90 4.42 -27.54
CA ASN A 192 -0.42 3.05 -27.81
C ASN A 192 -1.52 1.98 -27.73
N ARG A 193 -2.79 2.38 -27.64
CA ARG A 193 -3.94 1.49 -27.35
C ARG A 193 -4.05 0.28 -28.27
N GLU A 194 -3.82 0.45 -29.57
CA GLU A 194 -3.92 -0.66 -30.53
C GLU A 194 -2.82 -1.71 -30.29
N GLY A 195 -1.60 -1.26 -29.98
CA GLY A 195 -0.49 -2.15 -29.64
C GLY A 195 -0.73 -2.91 -28.34
N LEU A 196 -1.21 -2.21 -27.31
CA LEU A 196 -1.53 -2.81 -26.00
C LEU A 196 -2.70 -3.81 -26.11
N TYR A 197 -3.71 -3.51 -26.92
CA TYR A 197 -4.80 -4.44 -27.22
C TYR A 197 -4.29 -5.70 -27.93
N ASN A 198 -3.48 -5.54 -28.98
CA ASN A 198 -2.94 -6.67 -29.73
C ASN A 198 -2.01 -7.55 -28.90
N TYR A 199 -1.31 -6.96 -27.92
CA TYR A 199 -0.49 -7.68 -26.95
C TYR A 199 -1.32 -8.38 -25.86
N GLY A 200 -2.60 -8.02 -25.71
CA GLY A 200 -3.48 -8.54 -24.66
C GLY A 200 -3.31 -7.87 -23.30
N ALA A 201 -2.60 -6.74 -23.23
CA ALA A 201 -2.44 -5.95 -22.00
C ALA A 201 -3.66 -5.07 -21.68
N LEU A 202 -4.52 -4.80 -22.67
CA LEU A 202 -5.73 -3.99 -22.49
C LEU A 202 -6.89 -4.59 -23.28
N LYS A 203 -8.11 -4.47 -22.75
CA LYS A 203 -9.33 -4.70 -23.54
C LYS A 203 -9.41 -3.65 -24.66
N LYS A 204 -10.26 -3.88 -25.66
CA LYS A 204 -10.42 -2.91 -26.77
C LYS A 204 -11.04 -1.63 -26.24
N ILE A 205 -10.37 -0.50 -26.44
CA ILE A 205 -10.75 0.81 -25.89
C ILE A 205 -10.98 1.81 -27.03
N LYS A 206 -12.02 2.64 -26.93
CA LYS A 206 -12.24 3.81 -27.80
C LYS A 206 -11.66 5.09 -27.18
N GLU A 207 -11.41 6.13 -27.99
CA GLU A 207 -10.81 7.40 -27.50
C GLU A 207 -11.62 8.10 -26.41
N ASP A 208 -12.93 7.91 -26.41
CA ASP A 208 -13.93 8.45 -25.49
C ASP A 208 -14.16 7.58 -24.23
N GLU A 209 -13.52 6.41 -24.10
CA GLU A 209 -13.81 5.45 -23.01
C GLU A 209 -13.00 5.67 -21.72
N ILE A 210 -12.08 6.65 -21.67
CA ILE A 210 -11.35 7.03 -20.44
C ILE A 210 -11.83 8.40 -19.93
N GLU A 211 -13.13 8.57 -19.75
CA GLU A 211 -13.69 9.75 -19.07
C GLU A 211 -13.56 9.62 -17.54
N ASP A 212 -13.87 8.45 -16.99
CA ASP A 212 -13.73 8.13 -15.56
C ASP A 212 -12.64 7.07 -15.36
N ILE A 213 -11.49 7.49 -14.85
CA ILE A 213 -10.30 6.63 -14.68
C ILE A 213 -10.55 5.53 -13.64
N TYR A 214 -11.28 5.87 -12.57
CA TYR A 214 -11.62 4.93 -11.51
C TYR A 214 -12.46 3.77 -12.07
N GLU A 215 -13.56 4.07 -12.76
CA GLU A 215 -14.42 3.03 -13.37
C GLU A 215 -13.65 2.22 -14.41
N PHE A 216 -12.82 2.91 -15.21
CA PHE A 216 -12.01 2.26 -16.22
C PHE A 216 -11.02 1.25 -15.61
N SER A 217 -10.36 1.61 -14.51
CA SER A 217 -9.40 0.74 -13.82
C SER A 217 -10.06 -0.53 -13.26
N LEU A 218 -11.31 -0.43 -12.80
CA LEU A 218 -12.08 -1.56 -12.26
C LEU A 218 -12.55 -2.54 -13.36
N ASP A 219 -13.00 -2.02 -14.50
CA ASP A 219 -13.69 -2.81 -15.52
C ASP A 219 -12.77 -3.33 -16.65
N ARG A 220 -11.64 -2.67 -16.91
CA ARG A 220 -10.94 -2.77 -18.21
C ARG A 220 -9.53 -3.36 -18.19
N LEU A 221 -8.96 -3.57 -17.00
CA LEU A 221 -7.85 -4.50 -16.78
C LEU A 221 -8.37 -5.95 -16.67
#